data_AF-A0A2E0BXD7-F1
#
_entry.id   AF-A0A2E0BXD7-F1
#
_cell.length_a   1.000
_cell.length_b   1.000
_cell.length_c   1.000
_cell.angle_alpha   90.00
_cell.angle_beta   90.00
_cell.angle_gamma   90.00
#
_symmetry.space_group_name_H-M   'P 1'
#
loop_
_entity.id
_entity.type
_entity.pdbx_description
1 polymer ?
#
loop_
_entity_poly.entity_id
_entity_poly.type
_entity_poly.pdbx_seq_one_letter_code
_entity_poly.pdbx_strand_id
1 'polypeptide(L)'
;MQTNEMIQITGTVEHTTSGEAYSGTVALRWDGQFLTSDWTGGQTIIVEDGSFTTTFSVPESSGKIFDAEIEVWDIIEHDRFLSMDFPDLIIDGDAPLLLATDFNEISRFELDQVDIGANIEEPQAWTNGLSMTCQVTSTTVNWEPVTLVRDPITVFDGRTLFSFRFNFSNSGQPSLLGSQASLDCWASGTDDAGWELVAQGTNSQESPWTSISLTSAGPDLQISKVTFDEDLVADSEVIATVQVFNAGERIEGAFNVSVYLNQANENQLIGRKIFDGLDASEAGSMQVIVDVPEGTWNLNIVVDNDGRIAELDETNNDWNESYESSTEGFSSTVFVAGGAIVGLVALGMALSRRKKSIGVNQPTEVEAVEQKTVPVIEKRSGPSNVSTANTGSKKRGPPPAQQNPNPVAPTPAEAAAAQFAALEALTPTKETERVESWEKLPAGGDYDYTTEGTFYVGQECGRWKLLDDGQFEKIE
;
A
#
# COMPACT_ATOMS: atom_id res chain seq x y z
N MET A 1 16.12 -31.77 0.90
CA MET A 1 16.08 -32.32 -0.48
C MET A 1 14.65 -32.74 -0.75
N GLN A 2 14.09 -32.48 -1.93
CA GLN A 2 12.66 -32.76 -2.17
C GLN A 2 12.41 -34.26 -2.35
N THR A 3 11.18 -34.70 -2.09
CA THR A 3 10.73 -36.03 -2.53
C THR A 3 10.85 -36.17 -4.04
N ASN A 4 11.09 -37.41 -4.50
CA ASN A 4 11.28 -37.77 -5.91
C ASN A 4 12.54 -37.17 -6.58
N GLU A 5 13.39 -36.45 -5.86
CA GLU A 5 14.72 -36.11 -6.35
C GLU A 5 15.61 -37.36 -6.45
N MET A 6 16.59 -37.30 -7.35
CA MET A 6 17.49 -38.40 -7.64
C MET A 6 18.87 -38.09 -7.08
N ILE A 7 19.45 -39.03 -6.32
CA ILE A 7 20.85 -38.96 -5.92
C ILE A 7 21.68 -39.45 -7.08
N GLN A 8 22.59 -38.61 -7.58
CA GLN A 8 23.56 -38.99 -8.60
C GLN A 8 24.85 -39.50 -7.94
N ILE A 9 25.27 -40.71 -8.31
CA ILE A 9 26.57 -41.26 -7.96
C ILE A 9 27.43 -41.31 -9.20
N THR A 10 28.64 -40.80 -9.08
CA THR A 10 29.70 -40.97 -10.07
C THR A 10 30.87 -41.69 -9.42
N GLY A 11 31.58 -42.49 -10.19
CA GLY A 11 32.73 -43.23 -9.68
C GLY A 11 33.61 -43.76 -10.78
N THR A 12 34.79 -44.22 -10.38
CA THR A 12 35.76 -44.85 -11.27
C THR A 12 36.12 -46.26 -10.79
N VAL A 13 36.41 -47.14 -11.74
CA VAL A 13 36.73 -48.55 -11.49
C VAL A 13 37.94 -48.95 -12.33
N GLU A 14 38.97 -49.46 -11.67
CA GLU A 14 40.22 -49.90 -12.29
C GLU A 14 40.59 -51.29 -11.79
N HIS A 15 41.28 -52.06 -12.63
CA HIS A 15 41.84 -53.33 -12.23
C HIS A 15 42.97 -53.14 -11.23
N THR A 16 42.82 -53.67 -10.01
CA THR A 16 43.81 -53.48 -8.91
C THR A 16 45.23 -53.93 -9.28
N THR A 17 45.38 -54.92 -10.16
CA THR A 17 46.68 -55.49 -10.55
C THR A 17 47.32 -54.79 -11.74
N SER A 18 46.54 -54.39 -12.75
CA SER A 18 47.07 -53.78 -13.99
C SER A 18 46.96 -52.25 -14.02
N GLY A 19 46.09 -51.66 -13.19
CA GLY A 19 45.74 -50.24 -13.26
C GLY A 19 44.97 -49.86 -14.53
N GLU A 20 44.51 -50.83 -15.31
CA GLU A 20 43.74 -50.57 -16.52
C GLU A 20 42.27 -50.27 -16.15
N ALA A 21 41.66 -49.36 -16.92
CA ALA A 21 40.27 -48.97 -16.78
C ALA A 21 39.34 -50.17 -16.99
N TYR A 22 38.41 -50.39 -16.05
CA TYR A 22 37.45 -51.49 -16.14
C TYR A 22 36.30 -51.14 -17.09
N SER A 23 35.89 -52.07 -17.94
CA SER A 23 34.65 -51.96 -18.73
C SER A 23 33.81 -53.22 -18.53
N GLY A 24 32.60 -53.04 -18.03
CA GLY A 24 31.73 -54.15 -17.64
C GLY A 24 30.63 -53.68 -16.70
N THR A 25 30.08 -54.57 -15.89
CA THR A 25 29.00 -54.24 -14.96
C THR A 25 29.39 -54.49 -13.52
N VAL A 26 28.88 -53.68 -12.61
CA VAL A 26 29.02 -53.84 -11.15
C VAL A 26 27.65 -53.71 -10.49
N ALA A 27 27.49 -54.27 -9.30
CA ALA A 27 26.27 -54.12 -8.52
C ALA A 27 26.45 -53.01 -7.48
N LEU A 28 25.54 -52.04 -7.46
CA LEU A 28 25.48 -51.01 -6.42
C LEU A 28 24.37 -51.36 -5.45
N ARG A 29 24.67 -51.35 -4.15
CA ARG A 29 23.72 -51.58 -3.07
C ARG A 29 23.73 -50.38 -2.13
N TRP A 30 22.57 -50.07 -1.57
CA TRP A 30 22.46 -49.15 -0.46
C TRP A 30 21.68 -49.82 0.65
N ASP A 31 22.12 -49.62 1.87
CA ASP A 31 21.54 -50.17 3.09
C ASP A 31 21.54 -49.08 4.15
N GLY A 32 20.42 -48.84 4.81
CA GLY A 32 20.30 -47.80 5.82
C GLY A 32 18.91 -47.74 6.43
N GLN A 33 18.62 -46.68 7.15
CA GLN A 33 17.31 -46.47 7.79
C GLN A 33 16.60 -45.24 7.23
N PHE A 34 15.30 -45.35 7.02
CA PHE A 34 14.40 -44.24 6.76
C PHE A 34 13.27 -44.25 7.79
N LEU A 35 13.23 -43.24 8.65
CA LEU A 35 12.34 -43.20 9.82
C LEU A 35 12.50 -44.43 10.73
N THR A 36 11.58 -45.40 10.63
CA THR A 36 11.56 -46.65 11.41
C THR A 36 11.63 -47.90 10.54
N SER A 37 11.88 -47.72 9.25
CA SER A 37 11.90 -48.76 8.24
C SER A 37 13.28 -48.85 7.59
N ASP A 38 13.63 -50.03 7.11
CA ASP A 38 14.85 -50.23 6.34
C ASP A 38 14.75 -49.50 5.00
N TRP A 39 15.79 -48.72 4.67
CA TRP A 39 15.97 -48.07 3.38
C TRP A 39 17.07 -48.81 2.62
N THR A 40 16.67 -49.91 1.98
CA THR A 40 17.58 -50.81 1.28
C THR A 40 17.21 -50.93 -0.19
N GLY A 41 18.20 -51.06 -1.06
CA GLY A 41 17.96 -51.32 -2.46
C GLY A 41 19.23 -51.53 -3.26
N GLY A 42 19.07 -51.64 -4.58
CA GLY A 42 20.21 -51.85 -5.44
C GLY A 42 19.90 -51.84 -6.92
N GLN A 43 20.94 -51.63 -7.71
CA GLN A 43 20.87 -51.68 -9.17
C GLN A 43 22.17 -52.18 -9.79
N THR A 44 22.10 -52.58 -11.05
CA THR A 44 23.28 -52.93 -11.85
C THR A 44 23.74 -51.71 -12.63
N ILE A 45 25.01 -51.36 -12.50
CA ILE A 45 25.65 -50.23 -13.17
C ILE A 45 26.53 -50.73 -14.30
N ILE A 46 26.50 -50.04 -15.44
CA ILE A 46 27.44 -50.25 -16.54
C ILE A 46 28.61 -49.26 -16.36
N VAL A 47 29.82 -49.81 -16.32
CA VAL A 47 31.08 -49.06 -16.29
C VAL A 47 31.66 -49.05 -17.71
N GLU A 48 31.93 -47.87 -18.22
CA GLU A 48 32.54 -47.66 -19.53
C GLU A 48 33.86 -46.91 -19.34
N ASP A 49 34.95 -47.49 -19.86
CA ASP A 49 36.31 -46.93 -19.76
C ASP A 49 36.68 -46.48 -18.33
N GLY A 50 36.36 -47.34 -17.36
CA GLY A 50 36.68 -47.13 -15.95
C GLY A 50 35.84 -46.07 -15.26
N SER A 51 34.78 -45.54 -15.88
CA SER A 51 33.90 -44.53 -15.33
C SER A 51 32.44 -44.99 -15.32
N PHE A 52 31.68 -44.58 -14.32
CA PHE A 52 30.23 -44.70 -14.33
C PHE A 52 29.54 -43.47 -13.76
N THR A 53 28.29 -43.29 -14.18
CA THR A 53 27.34 -42.35 -13.59
C THR A 53 26.00 -43.04 -13.50
N THR A 54 25.40 -43.04 -12.32
CA THR A 54 24.09 -43.61 -12.09
C THR A 54 23.27 -42.74 -11.15
N THR A 55 21.98 -43.01 -11.07
CA THR A 55 21.07 -42.32 -10.16
C THR A 55 20.16 -43.31 -9.45
N PHE A 56 19.70 -42.96 -8.25
CA PHE A 56 18.64 -43.68 -7.56
C PHE A 56 17.76 -42.68 -6.80
N SER A 57 16.49 -43.02 -6.61
CA SER A 57 15.48 -42.13 -6.03
C SER A 57 15.52 -42.17 -4.50
N VAL A 58 15.24 -41.02 -3.88
CA VAL A 58 14.93 -40.98 -2.44
C VAL A 58 13.51 -41.43 -2.16
N PRO A 59 13.18 -41.74 -0.89
CA PRO A 59 11.81 -42.06 -0.48
C PRO A 59 10.79 -41.00 -0.93
N GLU A 60 9.57 -41.45 -1.24
CA GLU A 60 8.47 -40.60 -1.72
C GLU A 60 7.78 -39.80 -0.60
N SER A 61 8.24 -39.92 0.63
CA SER A 61 7.65 -39.28 1.82
C SER A 61 8.68 -38.46 2.59
N SER A 62 8.22 -37.45 3.32
CA SER A 62 9.02 -36.66 4.24
C SER A 62 9.66 -37.53 5.33
N GLY A 63 10.92 -37.28 5.67
CA GLY A 63 11.63 -38.01 6.72
C GLY A 63 13.15 -37.93 6.61
N LYS A 64 13.83 -38.66 7.49
CA LYS A 64 15.30 -38.68 7.56
C LYS A 64 15.85 -40.02 7.09
N ILE A 65 16.81 -39.98 6.16
CA ILE A 65 17.73 -41.08 5.87
C ILE A 65 18.93 -40.95 6.82
N PHE A 66 19.28 -42.03 7.51
CA PHE A 66 20.43 -42.06 8.42
C PHE A 66 21.00 -43.48 8.53
N ASP A 67 22.22 -43.56 9.06
CA ASP A 67 22.95 -44.84 9.24
C ASP A 67 23.00 -45.65 7.93
N ALA A 68 23.22 -44.94 6.82
CA ALA A 68 23.19 -45.53 5.49
C ALA A 68 24.62 -45.75 4.98
N GLU A 69 24.79 -46.81 4.20
CA GLU A 69 26.03 -47.18 3.53
C GLU A 69 25.76 -47.44 2.05
N ILE A 70 26.69 -47.02 1.20
CA ILE A 70 26.74 -47.38 -0.21
C ILE A 70 27.82 -48.44 -0.40
N GLU A 71 27.45 -49.53 -1.05
CA GLU A 71 28.35 -50.65 -1.35
C GLU A 71 28.41 -50.93 -2.85
N VAL A 72 29.60 -51.28 -3.34
CA VAL A 72 29.80 -51.76 -4.70
C VAL A 72 30.31 -53.19 -4.66
N TRP A 73 29.65 -54.08 -5.40
CA TRP A 73 29.89 -55.51 -5.44
C TRP A 73 30.16 -55.98 -6.87
N ASP A 74 30.72 -57.18 -7.00
CA ASP A 74 30.67 -57.91 -8.25
C ASP A 74 29.21 -58.30 -8.63
N ILE A 75 29.00 -58.67 -9.88
CA ILE A 75 27.64 -58.88 -10.45
C ILE A 75 26.92 -60.06 -9.78
N ILE A 76 27.67 -61.02 -9.26
CA ILE A 76 27.14 -62.21 -8.58
C ILE A 76 27.11 -62.04 -7.05
N GLU A 77 27.42 -60.86 -6.54
CA GLU A 77 27.40 -60.47 -5.12
C GLU A 77 28.23 -61.39 -4.21
N HIS A 78 29.37 -61.85 -4.70
CA HIS A 78 30.33 -62.64 -3.94
C HIS A 78 31.36 -61.75 -3.23
N ASP A 79 31.92 -60.77 -3.95
CA ASP A 79 33.01 -59.93 -3.46
C ASP A 79 32.57 -58.46 -3.42
N ARG A 80 32.71 -57.82 -2.25
CA ARG A 80 32.49 -56.39 -2.06
C ARG A 80 33.76 -55.61 -2.41
N PHE A 81 33.66 -54.73 -3.40
CA PHE A 81 34.77 -53.89 -3.86
C PHE A 81 34.91 -52.60 -3.05
N LEU A 82 33.79 -51.98 -2.67
CA LEU A 82 33.75 -50.71 -1.95
C LEU A 82 32.62 -50.70 -0.94
N SER A 83 32.85 -49.98 0.15
CA SER A 83 31.92 -49.70 1.24
C SER A 83 32.17 -48.28 1.69
N MET A 84 31.14 -47.44 1.76
CA MET A 84 31.29 -46.05 2.22
C MET A 84 30.03 -45.53 2.90
N ASP A 85 30.23 -44.80 4.01
CA ASP A 85 29.15 -44.13 4.72
C ASP A 85 28.43 -43.14 3.80
N PHE A 86 27.11 -43.21 3.79
CA PHE A 86 26.23 -42.27 3.13
C PHE A 86 25.78 -41.19 4.13
N PRO A 87 25.84 -39.90 3.78
CA PRO A 87 25.50 -38.84 4.70
C PRO A 87 24.03 -38.89 5.10
N ASP A 88 23.74 -38.48 6.35
CA ASP A 88 22.37 -38.23 6.79
C ASP A 88 21.71 -37.18 5.89
N LEU A 89 20.51 -37.48 5.39
CA LEU A 89 19.73 -36.58 4.55
C LEU A 89 18.32 -36.37 5.12
N ILE A 90 17.84 -35.14 5.06
CA ILE A 90 16.44 -34.79 5.33
C ILE A 90 15.72 -34.68 3.98
N ILE A 91 14.71 -35.51 3.82
CA ILE A 91 13.79 -35.55 2.68
C ILE A 91 12.54 -34.78 3.07
N ASP A 92 12.20 -33.82 2.23
CA ASP A 92 11.06 -32.94 2.42
C ASP A 92 10.03 -33.15 1.31
N GLY A 93 8.86 -33.67 1.69
CA GLY A 93 7.78 -33.98 0.77
C GLY A 93 6.70 -32.91 0.70
N ASP A 94 6.75 -31.92 1.58
CA ASP A 94 5.67 -30.98 1.76
C ASP A 94 6.18 -29.57 1.42
N ALA A 95 5.45 -28.85 0.57
CA ALA A 95 5.77 -27.45 0.34
C ALA A 95 5.35 -26.64 1.59
N PRO A 96 6.12 -25.62 1.97
CA PRO A 96 5.80 -24.81 3.12
C PRO A 96 4.49 -24.05 2.89
N LEU A 97 3.62 -24.06 3.91
CA LEU A 97 2.26 -23.55 3.80
C LEU A 97 2.07 -22.25 4.62
N LEU A 98 1.87 -21.14 3.93
CA LEU A 98 1.44 -19.88 4.52
C LEU A 98 -0.01 -19.97 5.01
N LEU A 99 -0.18 -19.91 6.32
CA LEU A 99 -1.47 -20.05 6.98
C LEU A 99 -2.27 -18.75 6.89
N ALA A 100 -3.60 -18.84 6.77
CA ALA A 100 -4.47 -17.68 6.87
C ALA A 100 -4.37 -17.02 8.26
N THR A 101 -4.42 -15.69 8.31
CA THR A 101 -4.41 -14.92 9.56
C THR A 101 -5.40 -13.77 9.45
N ASP A 102 -6.23 -13.62 10.49
CA ASP A 102 -7.15 -12.50 10.62
C ASP A 102 -6.44 -11.32 11.28
N PHE A 103 -6.64 -10.13 10.73
CA PHE A 103 -6.10 -8.88 11.27
C PHE A 103 -7.26 -7.97 11.66
N ASN A 104 -7.05 -7.20 12.72
CA ASN A 104 -7.96 -6.11 13.06
C ASN A 104 -7.80 -4.97 12.04
N GLU A 105 -8.83 -4.14 11.92
CA GLU A 105 -8.76 -2.91 11.15
C GLU A 105 -7.65 -1.99 11.67
N ILE A 106 -7.05 -1.22 10.75
CA ILE A 106 -5.96 -0.28 11.05
C ILE A 106 -6.40 1.11 10.64
N SER A 107 -6.02 2.14 11.40
CA SER A 107 -6.24 3.52 10.96
C SER A 107 -5.38 3.84 9.74
N ARG A 108 -6.00 4.39 8.68
CA ARG A 108 -5.24 4.86 7.51
C ARG A 108 -4.28 6.01 7.85
N PHE A 109 -4.43 6.65 9.00
CA PHE A 109 -3.58 7.74 9.48
C PHE A 109 -2.42 7.26 10.37
N GLU A 110 -2.39 5.97 10.74
CA GLU A 110 -1.33 5.35 11.56
C GLU A 110 -0.56 4.28 10.76
N LEU A 111 -0.14 4.64 9.54
CA LEU A 111 0.56 3.73 8.63
C LEU A 111 2.10 3.84 8.69
N ASP A 112 2.64 4.55 9.66
CA ASP A 112 4.08 4.71 9.88
C ASP A 112 4.72 3.49 10.57
N GLN A 113 3.92 2.68 11.27
CA GLN A 113 4.34 1.42 11.88
C GLN A 113 3.25 0.35 11.84
N VAL A 114 3.22 -0.43 10.75
CA VAL A 114 2.30 -1.57 10.61
C VAL A 114 3.02 -2.89 10.81
N ASP A 115 2.64 -3.63 11.85
CA ASP A 115 3.20 -4.93 12.18
C ASP A 115 2.36 -6.08 11.60
N ILE A 116 2.96 -6.89 10.71
CA ILE A 116 2.33 -8.05 10.07
C ILE A 116 3.07 -9.31 10.50
N GLY A 117 2.34 -10.24 11.12
CA GLY A 117 2.82 -11.58 11.46
C GLY A 117 2.43 -12.60 10.39
N ALA A 118 3.37 -13.44 9.97
CA ALA A 118 3.10 -14.55 9.06
C ALA A 118 3.53 -15.87 9.71
N ASN A 119 2.63 -16.84 9.67
CA ASN A 119 2.85 -18.19 10.20
C ASN A 119 2.95 -19.15 9.02
N ILE A 120 4.06 -19.84 8.91
CA ILE A 120 4.29 -20.86 7.89
C ILE A 120 4.33 -22.22 8.58
N GLU A 121 3.45 -23.13 8.19
CA GLU A 121 3.54 -24.54 8.57
C GLU A 121 4.63 -25.18 7.72
N GLU A 122 5.71 -25.59 8.39
CA GLU A 122 6.90 -26.16 7.76
C GLU A 122 7.46 -27.27 8.68
N PRO A 123 7.23 -28.55 8.34
CA PRO A 123 7.53 -29.67 9.23
C PRO A 123 9.03 -29.99 9.35
N GLN A 124 9.86 -29.57 8.39
CA GLN A 124 11.30 -29.83 8.40
C GLN A 124 12.08 -28.60 8.84
N ALA A 125 12.40 -27.71 7.91
CA ALA A 125 13.27 -26.56 8.17
C ALA A 125 13.09 -25.49 7.11
N TRP A 126 13.05 -24.24 7.57
CA TRP A 126 13.15 -23.06 6.74
C TRP A 126 14.10 -22.09 7.41
N THR A 127 15.23 -21.81 6.75
CA THR A 127 16.21 -20.81 7.20
C THR A 127 16.30 -19.58 6.31
N ASN A 128 15.77 -19.65 5.09
CA ASN A 128 15.79 -18.55 4.13
C ASN A 128 14.89 -17.36 4.55
N GLY A 129 15.14 -16.20 3.96
CA GLY A 129 14.28 -15.03 4.18
C GLY A 129 12.94 -15.17 3.46
N LEU A 130 11.84 -14.84 4.15
CA LEU A 130 10.51 -14.68 3.56
C LEU A 130 10.38 -13.26 3.01
N SER A 131 9.99 -13.13 1.75
CA SER A 131 9.67 -11.85 1.12
C SER A 131 8.19 -11.57 1.28
N MET A 132 7.83 -10.47 1.93
CA MET A 132 6.45 -9.99 2.05
C MET A 132 6.33 -8.66 1.32
N THR A 133 5.34 -8.55 0.44
CA THR A 133 4.98 -7.31 -0.23
C THR A 133 3.60 -6.87 0.24
N CYS A 134 3.48 -5.61 0.63
CA CYS A 134 2.21 -5.02 1.02
C CYS A 134 1.95 -3.72 0.25
N GLN A 135 0.70 -3.46 -0.09
CA GLN A 135 0.28 -2.30 -0.87
C GLN A 135 -0.98 -1.69 -0.26
N VAL A 136 -0.97 -0.37 -0.10
CA VAL A 136 -2.18 0.38 0.28
C VAL A 136 -2.98 0.67 -0.99
N THR A 137 -4.22 0.22 -1.01
CA THR A 137 -5.13 0.34 -2.15
C THR A 137 -6.44 0.97 -1.71
N SER A 138 -7.14 1.59 -2.66
CA SER A 138 -8.49 2.13 -2.46
C SER A 138 -9.21 2.17 -3.81
N THR A 139 -10.48 2.55 -3.80
CA THR A 139 -11.28 2.67 -5.04
C THR A 139 -10.74 3.72 -6.03
N THR A 140 -9.94 4.69 -5.57
CA THR A 140 -9.47 5.82 -6.36
C THR A 140 -7.96 5.88 -6.53
N VAL A 141 -7.21 5.36 -5.56
CA VAL A 141 -5.75 5.52 -5.47
C VAL A 141 -5.12 4.22 -4.99
N ASN A 142 -4.03 3.82 -5.65
CA ASN A 142 -3.16 2.74 -5.22
C ASN A 142 -1.75 3.32 -5.00
N TRP A 143 -1.14 3.01 -3.86
CA TRP A 143 0.24 3.41 -3.57
C TRP A 143 1.24 2.43 -4.17
N GLU A 144 2.51 2.80 -4.25
CA GLU A 144 3.55 1.87 -4.66
C GLU A 144 3.69 0.72 -3.63
N PRO A 145 3.81 -0.53 -4.10
CA PRO A 145 3.99 -1.67 -3.20
C PRO A 145 5.34 -1.60 -2.48
N VAL A 146 5.35 -1.97 -1.21
CA VAL A 146 6.54 -2.03 -0.38
C VAL A 146 6.87 -3.49 -0.11
N THR A 147 8.10 -3.91 -0.41
CA THR A 147 8.58 -5.28 -0.17
C THR A 147 9.64 -5.29 0.92
N LEU A 148 9.51 -6.21 1.87
CA LEU A 148 10.47 -6.49 2.92
C LEU A 148 10.86 -7.97 2.88
N VAL A 149 12.13 -8.26 3.17
CA VAL A 149 12.62 -9.64 3.35
C VAL A 149 13.05 -9.81 4.81
N ARG A 150 12.59 -10.87 5.45
CA ARG A 150 12.88 -11.17 6.86
C ARG A 150 13.25 -12.63 7.06
N ASP A 151 14.28 -12.83 7.88
CA ASP A 151 14.67 -14.15 8.36
C ASP A 151 13.66 -14.67 9.40
N PRO A 152 13.54 -15.99 9.59
CA PRO A 152 12.63 -16.58 10.57
C PRO A 152 13.04 -16.18 11.99
N ILE A 153 12.05 -15.87 12.84
CA ILE A 153 12.30 -15.46 14.23
C ILE A 153 12.51 -16.69 15.11
N THR A 154 11.59 -17.65 15.00
CA THR A 154 11.59 -18.89 15.78
C THR A 154 10.65 -19.89 15.13
N VAL A 155 10.77 -21.15 15.57
CA VAL A 155 9.82 -22.22 15.28
C VAL A 155 9.00 -22.50 16.54
N PHE A 156 7.69 -22.58 16.42
CA PHE A 156 6.77 -22.94 17.50
C PHE A 156 5.68 -23.88 16.97
N ASP A 157 5.54 -25.05 17.59
CA ASP A 157 4.52 -26.05 17.22
C ASP A 157 4.52 -26.43 15.73
N GLY A 158 5.72 -26.65 15.16
CA GLY A 158 5.88 -26.98 13.72
C GLY A 158 5.64 -25.80 12.78
N ARG A 159 5.54 -24.57 13.31
CA ARG A 159 5.32 -23.35 12.53
C ARG A 159 6.50 -22.41 12.63
N THR A 160 6.99 -21.97 11.49
CA THR A 160 8.02 -20.95 11.38
C THR A 160 7.35 -19.57 11.40
N LEU A 161 7.77 -18.72 12.33
CA LEU A 161 7.18 -17.41 12.58
C LEU A 161 8.02 -16.30 11.93
N PHE A 162 7.35 -15.41 11.19
CA PHE A 162 7.92 -14.20 10.62
C PHE A 162 7.16 -12.96 11.10
N SER A 163 7.89 -11.87 11.28
CA SER A 163 7.30 -10.56 11.61
C SER A 163 7.89 -9.48 10.72
N PHE A 164 7.00 -8.68 10.15
CA PHE A 164 7.32 -7.56 9.28
C PHE A 164 6.80 -6.28 9.91
N ARG A 165 7.60 -5.21 9.81
CA ARG A 165 7.22 -3.87 10.23
C ARG A 165 7.32 -2.95 9.03
N PHE A 166 6.17 -2.59 8.47
CA PHE A 166 6.07 -1.68 7.32
C PHE A 166 5.92 -0.23 7.79
N ASN A 167 6.41 0.67 6.95
CA ASN A 167 6.21 2.11 7.09
C ASN A 167 5.81 2.66 5.73
N PHE A 168 4.60 3.22 5.64
CA PHE A 168 4.02 3.80 4.43
C PHE A 168 3.92 5.33 4.50
N SER A 169 4.56 5.97 5.49
CA SER A 169 4.44 7.42 5.72
C SER A 169 4.92 8.27 4.52
N ASN A 170 5.74 7.69 3.63
CA ASN A 170 6.26 8.34 2.43
C ASN A 170 5.67 7.78 1.13
N SER A 171 4.72 6.84 1.22
CA SER A 171 4.15 6.14 0.05
C SER A 171 2.98 6.88 -0.58
N GLY A 172 2.28 7.72 0.20
CA GLY A 172 1.16 8.52 -0.27
C GLY A 172 0.55 9.35 0.85
N GLN A 173 -0.56 10.04 0.54
CA GLN A 173 -1.32 10.83 1.51
C GLN A 173 -2.59 10.07 1.92
N PRO A 174 -2.75 9.73 3.22
CA PRO A 174 -3.93 9.02 3.74
C PRO A 174 -5.27 9.68 3.41
N SER A 175 -5.33 11.01 3.42
CA SER A 175 -6.54 11.80 3.17
C SER A 175 -7.12 11.62 1.76
N LEU A 176 -6.27 11.22 0.79
CA LEU A 176 -6.68 10.97 -0.59
C LEU A 176 -7.24 9.57 -0.83
N LEU A 177 -7.14 8.68 0.15
CA LEU A 177 -7.71 7.33 0.06
C LEU A 177 -9.23 7.41 0.10
N GLY A 178 -9.88 6.64 -0.78
CA GLY A 178 -11.33 6.47 -0.75
C GLY A 178 -11.83 5.90 0.59
N SER A 179 -13.14 5.98 0.84
CA SER A 179 -13.77 5.45 2.06
C SER A 179 -13.63 3.93 2.22
N GLN A 180 -13.34 3.22 1.12
CA GLN A 180 -13.02 1.81 1.08
C GLN A 180 -11.54 1.69 0.68
N ALA A 181 -10.67 1.61 1.69
CA ALA A 181 -9.25 1.41 1.52
C ALA A 181 -8.80 0.15 2.27
N SER A 182 -7.78 -0.52 1.76
CA SER A 182 -7.20 -1.71 2.37
C SER A 182 -5.69 -1.73 2.26
N LEU A 183 -5.06 -2.49 3.15
CA LEU A 183 -3.67 -2.90 3.05
C LEU A 183 -3.66 -4.36 2.58
N ASP A 184 -3.23 -4.57 1.35
CA ASP A 184 -3.21 -5.88 0.69
C ASP A 184 -1.80 -6.44 0.72
N CYS A 185 -1.62 -7.65 1.25
CA CYS A 185 -0.30 -8.28 1.42
C CYS A 185 -0.23 -9.66 0.77
N TRP A 186 0.91 -9.94 0.14
CA TRP A 186 1.26 -11.25 -0.43
C TRP A 186 2.74 -11.57 -0.18
N ALA A 187 3.06 -12.86 -0.09
CA ALA A 187 4.39 -13.31 0.26
C ALA A 187 4.98 -14.26 -0.79
N SER A 188 6.30 -14.36 -0.82
CA SER A 188 7.01 -15.35 -1.59
C SER A 188 8.27 -15.79 -0.86
N GLY A 189 8.66 -17.03 -1.06
CA GLY A 189 9.81 -17.62 -0.42
C GLY A 189 10.01 -19.05 -0.85
N THR A 190 11.14 -19.61 -0.42
CA THR A 190 11.54 -20.98 -0.71
C THR A 190 12.15 -21.56 0.56
N ASP A 191 11.75 -22.76 0.95
CA ASP A 191 12.34 -23.46 2.09
C ASP A 191 13.78 -23.93 1.81
N ASP A 192 14.35 -24.70 2.74
CA ASP A 192 15.71 -25.23 2.61
C ASP A 192 15.79 -26.41 1.62
N ALA A 193 14.67 -27.04 1.29
CA ALA A 193 14.57 -28.14 0.34
C ALA A 193 14.38 -27.67 -1.11
N GLY A 194 14.01 -26.41 -1.33
CA GLY A 194 13.76 -25.81 -2.64
C GLY A 194 12.27 -25.68 -3.00
N TRP A 195 11.34 -26.00 -2.10
CA TRP A 195 9.90 -25.84 -2.34
C TRP A 195 9.49 -24.37 -2.28
N GLU A 196 8.72 -23.95 -3.29
CA GLU A 196 8.09 -22.63 -3.29
C GLU A 196 6.96 -22.56 -2.26
N LEU A 197 6.82 -21.39 -1.64
CA LEU A 197 5.74 -21.09 -0.71
C LEU A 197 4.36 -21.28 -1.35
N VAL A 198 3.52 -22.08 -0.70
CA VAL A 198 2.10 -22.20 -1.02
C VAL A 198 1.29 -21.49 0.05
N ALA A 199 0.12 -20.95 -0.27
CA ALA A 199 -0.79 -20.37 0.71
C ALA A 199 -2.06 -21.20 0.86
N GLN A 200 -2.64 -21.20 2.05
CA GLN A 200 -3.92 -21.85 2.33
C GLN A 200 -5.08 -21.24 1.50
N GLY A 201 -4.94 -19.96 1.11
CA GLY A 201 -5.86 -19.23 0.26
C GLY A 201 -5.17 -18.65 -0.97
N THR A 202 -5.48 -17.40 -1.26
CA THR A 202 -4.84 -16.65 -2.35
C THR A 202 -3.49 -16.08 -1.91
N ASN A 203 -2.63 -15.67 -2.85
CA ASN A 203 -1.31 -15.11 -2.55
C ASN A 203 -0.67 -14.42 -3.78
N SER A 204 -1.36 -13.42 -4.33
CA SER A 204 -0.87 -12.59 -5.44
C SER A 204 -1.26 -11.13 -5.26
N GLN A 205 -0.78 -10.26 -6.14
CA GLN A 205 -1.18 -8.85 -6.11
C GLN A 205 -2.69 -8.65 -6.36
N GLU A 206 -3.27 -9.41 -7.29
CA GLU A 206 -4.70 -9.34 -7.65
C GLU A 206 -5.60 -10.09 -6.67
N SER A 207 -5.03 -10.99 -5.88
CA SER A 207 -5.73 -11.79 -4.89
C SER A 207 -4.77 -12.01 -3.72
N PRO A 208 -4.67 -11.02 -2.82
CA PRO A 208 -3.68 -11.02 -1.75
C PRO A 208 -3.89 -12.18 -0.79
N TRP A 209 -2.85 -12.54 -0.04
CA TRP A 209 -2.97 -13.49 1.04
C TRP A 209 -3.81 -12.95 2.19
N THR A 210 -3.66 -11.67 2.48
CA THR A 210 -4.53 -10.97 3.43
C THR A 210 -4.83 -9.56 2.95
N SER A 211 -6.03 -9.08 3.26
CA SER A 211 -6.49 -7.73 2.99
C SER A 211 -7.04 -7.15 4.28
N ILE A 212 -6.38 -6.12 4.78
CA ILE A 212 -6.70 -5.50 6.06
C ILE A 212 -7.46 -4.22 5.77
N SER A 213 -8.69 -4.10 6.27
CA SER A 213 -9.47 -2.88 6.07
C SER A 213 -8.84 -1.70 6.81
N LEU A 214 -8.76 -0.57 6.11
CA LEU A 214 -8.29 0.68 6.67
C LEU A 214 -9.47 1.57 7.04
N THR A 215 -9.52 2.05 8.28
CA THR A 215 -10.62 2.89 8.74
C THR A 215 -10.54 4.27 8.09
N SER A 216 -11.70 4.90 7.91
CA SER A 216 -11.80 6.26 7.36
C SER A 216 -11.80 7.34 8.43
N ALA A 217 -11.92 6.97 9.71
CA ALA A 217 -11.77 7.86 10.85
C ALA A 217 -10.30 8.29 11.01
N GLY A 218 -10.10 9.51 11.49
CA GLY A 218 -8.76 10.09 11.64
C GLY A 218 -8.82 11.44 12.32
N PRO A 219 -7.66 12.06 12.57
CA PRO A 219 -7.57 13.40 13.15
C PRO A 219 -8.05 14.49 12.17
N ASP A 220 -8.53 15.60 12.72
CA ASP A 220 -9.01 16.76 11.94
C ASP A 220 -8.85 18.05 12.76
N LEU A 221 -7.72 18.71 12.61
CA LEU A 221 -7.36 19.98 13.22
C LEU A 221 -7.99 21.11 12.44
N GLN A 222 -8.44 22.12 13.17
CA GLN A 222 -8.96 23.34 12.57
C GLN A 222 -8.85 24.51 13.54
N ILE A 223 -8.84 25.72 12.99
CA ILE A 223 -8.97 26.93 13.80
C ILE A 223 -10.45 27.16 14.11
N SER A 224 -10.84 26.98 15.38
CA SER A 224 -12.23 27.17 15.80
C SER A 224 -12.58 28.62 16.11
N LYS A 225 -11.61 29.39 16.62
CA LYS A 225 -11.85 30.76 17.07
C LYS A 225 -10.58 31.60 17.16
N VAL A 226 -10.68 32.88 16.79
CA VAL A 226 -9.68 33.91 17.04
C VAL A 226 -10.35 35.10 17.72
N THR A 227 -9.78 35.59 18.82
CA THR A 227 -10.31 36.75 19.56
C THR A 227 -9.19 37.67 20.03
N PHE A 228 -9.45 38.97 20.03
CA PHE A 228 -8.57 39.99 20.61
C PHE A 228 -9.11 40.44 21.97
N ASP A 229 -8.22 40.81 22.89
CA ASP A 229 -8.55 41.32 24.21
C ASP A 229 -8.96 42.80 24.22
N GLU A 230 -8.45 43.57 23.26
CA GLU A 230 -8.72 45.00 23.09
C GLU A 230 -9.13 45.36 21.65
N ASP A 231 -9.55 46.61 21.45
CA ASP A 231 -9.87 47.15 20.13
C ASP A 231 -8.60 47.31 19.26
N LEU A 232 -8.73 47.07 17.96
CA LEU A 232 -7.61 47.14 17.00
C LEU A 232 -7.30 48.59 16.62
N VAL A 233 -6.55 49.28 17.48
CA VAL A 233 -6.07 50.66 17.25
C VAL A 233 -4.67 50.63 16.64
N ALA A 234 -4.40 51.46 15.64
CA ALA A 234 -3.08 51.52 15.03
C ALA A 234 -1.97 51.85 16.05
N ASP A 235 -0.80 51.23 15.86
CA ASP A 235 0.38 51.36 16.73
C ASP A 235 0.16 50.94 18.20
N SER A 236 -0.87 50.11 18.44
CA SER A 236 -1.12 49.47 19.74
C SER A 236 -0.68 48.00 19.75
N GLU A 237 -0.46 47.47 20.94
CA GLU A 237 -0.15 46.07 21.18
C GLU A 237 -1.42 45.39 21.74
N VAL A 238 -1.90 44.34 21.07
CA VAL A 238 -3.07 43.55 21.51
C VAL A 238 -2.71 42.08 21.63
N ILE A 239 -3.45 41.33 22.45
CA ILE A 239 -3.28 39.88 22.61
C ILE A 239 -4.35 39.15 21.80
N ALA A 240 -3.93 38.47 20.74
CA ALA A 240 -4.79 37.54 20.02
C ALA A 240 -4.75 36.16 20.71
N THR A 241 -5.92 35.66 21.10
CA THR A 241 -6.12 34.28 21.53
C THR A 241 -6.64 33.45 20.35
N VAL A 242 -5.83 32.49 19.93
CA VAL A 242 -6.15 31.53 18.86
C VAL A 242 -6.54 30.21 19.49
N GLN A 243 -7.68 29.67 19.10
CA GLN A 243 -8.19 28.38 19.52
C GLN A 243 -8.12 27.38 18.36
N VAL A 244 -7.45 26.27 18.60
CA VAL A 244 -7.33 25.13 17.68
C VAL A 244 -8.17 24.01 18.24
N PHE A 245 -8.93 23.32 17.40
CA PHE A 245 -9.84 22.26 17.79
C PHE A 245 -9.56 21.00 16.97
N ASN A 246 -9.58 19.83 17.60
CA ASN A 246 -9.54 18.55 16.91
C ASN A 246 -10.97 17.99 16.80
N ALA A 247 -11.55 18.02 15.60
CA ALA A 247 -12.85 17.43 15.31
C ALA A 247 -12.80 15.92 15.04
N GLY A 248 -11.59 15.36 14.92
CA GLY A 248 -11.35 13.97 14.61
C GLY A 248 -10.89 13.12 15.80
N GLU A 249 -10.16 12.07 15.48
CA GLU A 249 -9.54 11.16 16.45
C GLU A 249 -8.36 11.82 17.18
N ARG A 250 -8.02 11.26 18.36
CA ARG A 250 -6.92 11.74 19.21
C ARG A 250 -5.60 11.80 18.43
N ILE A 251 -4.86 12.89 18.63
CA ILE A 251 -3.52 13.10 18.08
C ILE A 251 -2.50 12.95 19.20
N GLU A 252 -1.62 11.96 19.10
CA GLU A 252 -0.51 11.76 20.05
C GLU A 252 0.79 12.45 19.60
N GLY A 253 0.89 12.81 18.32
CA GLY A 253 2.06 13.47 17.74
C GLY A 253 2.06 14.97 17.99
N ALA A 254 3.27 15.52 18.17
CA ALA A 254 3.42 16.97 18.32
C ALA A 254 3.26 17.70 16.97
N PHE A 255 2.49 18.77 16.98
CA PHE A 255 2.26 19.64 15.82
C PHE A 255 2.47 21.11 16.19
N ASN A 256 2.64 21.96 15.17
CA ASN A 256 2.87 23.39 15.39
C ASN A 256 1.68 24.23 14.93
N VAL A 257 1.53 25.41 15.52
CA VAL A 257 0.62 26.45 15.05
C VAL A 257 1.44 27.70 14.86
N SER A 258 1.41 28.26 13.66
CA SER A 258 2.19 29.44 13.27
C SER A 258 1.25 30.59 12.91
N VAL A 259 1.53 31.78 13.45
CA VAL A 259 0.73 32.98 13.24
C VAL A 259 1.55 34.02 12.50
N TYR A 260 1.02 34.47 11.38
CA TYR A 260 1.62 35.39 10.44
C TYR A 260 0.81 36.68 10.35
N LEU A 261 1.50 37.81 10.45
CA LEU A 261 0.97 39.13 10.16
C LEU A 261 1.38 39.51 8.75
N ASN A 262 0.38 39.67 7.88
CA ASN A 262 0.54 40.05 6.49
C ASN A 262 0.13 41.51 6.30
N GLN A 263 1.07 42.36 5.89
CA GLN A 263 0.79 43.75 5.53
C GLN A 263 1.45 44.09 4.20
N ALA A 264 0.67 44.63 3.27
CA ALA A 264 1.10 44.91 1.89
C ALA A 264 1.71 43.67 1.19
N ASN A 265 3.04 43.52 1.21
CA ASN A 265 3.79 42.39 0.63
C ASN A 265 4.73 41.71 1.63
N GLU A 266 4.65 42.04 2.91
CA GLU A 266 5.45 41.42 3.97
C GLU A 266 4.62 40.39 4.71
N ASN A 267 5.19 39.20 4.88
CA ASN A 267 4.62 38.10 5.67
C ASN A 267 5.56 37.88 6.88
N GLN A 268 5.13 38.35 8.05
CA GLN A 268 5.93 38.30 9.28
C GLN A 268 5.40 37.22 10.23
N LEU A 269 6.24 36.27 10.61
CA LEU A 269 5.91 35.34 11.71
C LEU A 269 5.93 36.08 13.05
N ILE A 270 4.78 36.22 13.68
CA ILE A 270 4.61 36.93 14.96
C ILE A 270 4.44 35.97 16.15
N GLY A 271 4.08 34.71 15.91
CA GLY A 271 3.97 33.72 16.96
C GLY A 271 4.06 32.29 16.44
N ARG A 272 4.60 31.40 17.28
CA ARG A 272 4.59 29.95 17.04
C ARG A 272 4.42 29.21 18.35
N LYS A 273 3.52 28.22 18.39
CA LYS A 273 3.37 27.31 19.51
C LYS A 273 3.44 25.86 19.03
N ILE A 274 4.05 25.00 19.83
CA ILE A 274 4.01 23.54 19.64
C ILE A 274 3.01 22.97 20.64
N PHE A 275 2.12 22.11 20.15
CA PHE A 275 1.24 21.26 20.94
C PHE A 275 1.82 19.86 20.94
N ASP A 276 1.84 19.18 22.09
CA ASP A 276 2.37 17.81 22.20
C ASP A 276 1.36 16.75 21.69
N GLY A 277 0.15 17.18 21.36
CA GLY A 277 -0.98 16.35 20.94
C GLY A 277 -2.30 17.08 21.24
N LEU A 278 -3.42 16.49 20.83
CA LEU A 278 -4.76 17.00 21.11
C LEU A 278 -5.77 15.84 21.13
N ASP A 279 -6.51 15.67 22.23
CA ASP A 279 -7.53 14.63 22.34
C ASP A 279 -8.68 14.87 21.35
N ALA A 280 -9.45 13.81 21.06
CA ALA A 280 -10.64 13.91 20.23
C ALA A 280 -11.64 14.92 20.85
N SER A 281 -12.13 15.86 20.04
CA SER A 281 -12.99 16.96 20.49
C SER A 281 -12.37 17.86 21.57
N GLU A 282 -11.05 17.93 21.66
CA GLU A 282 -10.33 18.86 22.53
C GLU A 282 -9.99 20.16 21.79
N ALA A 283 -9.95 21.27 22.54
CA ALA A 283 -9.49 22.56 22.06
C ALA A 283 -8.21 23.01 22.76
N GLY A 284 -7.17 23.26 21.98
CA GLY A 284 -5.94 23.94 22.42
C GLY A 284 -6.06 25.45 22.24
N SER A 285 -5.32 26.22 23.05
CA SER A 285 -5.24 27.67 22.87
C SER A 285 -3.79 28.16 22.85
N MET A 286 -3.53 29.21 22.07
CA MET A 286 -2.30 29.99 22.13
C MET A 286 -2.62 31.48 22.18
N GLN A 287 -1.75 32.23 22.84
CA GLN A 287 -1.78 33.68 22.86
C GLN A 287 -0.58 34.19 22.08
N VAL A 288 -0.80 35.20 21.26
CA VAL A 288 0.23 35.89 20.49
C VAL A 288 0.03 37.38 20.64
N ILE A 289 1.13 38.09 20.81
CA ILE A 289 1.17 39.55 20.85
C ILE A 289 1.14 40.04 19.41
N VAL A 290 0.23 40.97 19.10
CA VAL A 290 0.07 41.57 17.78
C VAL A 290 0.32 43.06 17.88
N ASP A 291 1.39 43.53 17.25
CA ASP A 291 1.61 44.96 16.99
C ASP A 291 0.68 45.38 15.86
N VAL A 292 -0.39 46.11 16.16
CA VAL A 292 -1.43 46.46 15.20
C VAL A 292 -0.89 47.50 14.22
N PRO A 293 -0.72 47.17 12.93
CA PRO A 293 -0.15 48.09 11.98
C PRO A 293 -1.19 49.10 11.48
N GLU A 294 -0.74 50.26 11.02
CA GLU A 294 -1.62 51.23 10.34
C GLU A 294 -2.21 50.66 9.03
N GLY A 295 -3.53 50.84 8.86
CA GLY A 295 -4.26 50.51 7.63
C GLY A 295 -4.83 49.09 7.62
N THR A 296 -4.95 48.52 6.41
CA THR A 296 -5.45 47.15 6.22
C THR A 296 -4.31 46.15 6.35
N TRP A 297 -4.55 45.12 7.16
CA TRP A 297 -3.63 44.03 7.39
C TRP A 297 -4.40 42.72 7.49
N ASN A 298 -3.67 41.62 7.53
CA ASN A 298 -4.23 40.29 7.46
C ASN A 298 -3.53 39.39 8.47
N LEU A 299 -4.32 38.59 9.18
CA LEU A 299 -3.81 37.59 10.12
C LEU A 299 -4.01 36.22 9.48
N ASN A 300 -2.90 35.56 9.18
CA ASN A 300 -2.89 34.20 8.66
C ASN A 300 -2.37 33.24 9.72
N ILE A 301 -3.12 32.19 10.01
CA ILE A 301 -2.81 31.19 11.00
C ILE A 301 -2.79 29.85 10.29
N VAL A 302 -1.68 29.14 10.43
CA VAL A 302 -1.49 27.83 9.81
C VAL A 302 -1.25 26.80 10.90
N VAL A 303 -2.14 25.82 10.97
CA VAL A 303 -1.98 24.62 11.80
C VAL A 303 -1.17 23.60 11.04
N ASP A 304 -0.28 22.94 11.76
CA ASP A 304 0.68 21.94 11.30
C ASP A 304 1.37 22.28 9.97
N ASN A 305 1.94 23.49 9.88
CA ASN A 305 2.64 23.96 8.67
C ASN A 305 3.82 23.05 8.22
N ASP A 306 4.26 22.11 9.08
CA ASP A 306 5.30 21.13 8.74
C ASP A 306 4.72 19.84 8.10
N GLY A 307 3.39 19.66 8.10
CA GLY A 307 2.68 18.50 7.52
C GLY A 307 3.07 17.17 8.17
N ARG A 308 3.15 17.15 9.50
CA ARG A 308 3.51 15.96 10.29
C ARG A 308 2.31 15.08 10.62
N ILE A 309 1.15 15.67 10.82
CA ILE A 309 -0.10 14.98 11.10
C ILE A 309 -0.85 14.89 9.78
N ALA A 310 -1.19 13.67 9.37
CA ALA A 310 -2.07 13.48 8.23
C ALA A 310 -3.52 13.52 8.73
N GLU A 311 -4.36 14.29 8.05
CA GLU A 311 -5.68 14.67 8.58
C GLU A 311 -6.80 14.32 7.62
N LEU A 312 -8.05 14.30 8.10
CA LEU A 312 -9.21 14.05 7.25
C LEU A 312 -9.38 15.14 6.18
N ASP A 313 -9.17 16.39 6.56
CA ASP A 313 -9.18 17.54 5.67
C ASP A 313 -7.91 18.36 5.92
N GLU A 314 -7.04 18.46 4.91
CA GLU A 314 -5.82 19.27 5.02
C GLU A 314 -6.09 20.76 4.69
N THR A 315 -7.33 21.09 4.29
CA THR A 315 -7.68 22.42 3.75
C THR A 315 -8.28 23.36 4.80
N ASN A 316 -8.71 22.84 5.95
CA ASN A 316 -9.22 23.60 7.09
C ASN A 316 -8.13 23.99 8.11
N ASN A 317 -6.87 23.67 7.80
CA ASN A 317 -5.68 24.01 8.59
C ASN A 317 -5.20 25.45 8.42
N ASP A 318 -5.66 26.16 7.37
CA ASP A 318 -5.35 27.57 7.14
C ASP A 318 -6.54 28.46 7.51
N TRP A 319 -6.28 29.45 8.33
CA TRP A 319 -7.22 30.50 8.68
C TRP A 319 -6.65 31.85 8.28
N ASN A 320 -7.48 32.66 7.65
CA ASN A 320 -7.03 33.90 7.02
C ASN A 320 -8.13 34.96 7.11
N GLU A 321 -7.91 36.02 7.88
CA GLU A 321 -8.86 37.13 8.03
C GLU A 321 -8.18 38.49 7.87
N SER A 322 -8.95 39.45 7.33
CA SER A 322 -8.47 40.81 7.09
C SER A 322 -9.07 41.80 8.09
N TYR A 323 -8.21 42.67 8.60
CA TYR A 323 -8.53 43.66 9.61
C TYR A 323 -8.15 45.05 9.12
N GLU A 324 -8.82 46.06 9.67
CA GLU A 324 -8.51 47.48 9.43
C GLU A 324 -8.32 48.15 10.78
N SER A 325 -7.14 48.77 10.98
CA SER A 325 -6.85 49.50 12.21
C SER A 325 -7.67 50.78 12.28
N SER A 326 -8.26 51.08 13.45
CA SER A 326 -8.86 52.39 13.68
C SER A 326 -7.80 53.42 14.10
N THR A 327 -7.93 54.66 13.61
CA THR A 327 -7.02 55.77 13.97
C THR A 327 -7.49 56.57 15.19
N GLU A 328 -8.77 56.48 15.56
CA GLU A 328 -9.32 57.11 16.76
C GLU A 328 -10.57 56.35 17.23
N GLY A 329 -10.52 55.68 18.39
CA GLY A 329 -11.62 55.37 19.34
C GLY A 329 -13.07 55.15 18.86
N PHE A 330 -13.30 54.76 17.61
CA PHE A 330 -14.61 54.54 17.02
C PHE A 330 -14.59 53.18 16.31
N SER A 331 -15.19 52.20 17.01
CA SER A 331 -15.74 50.93 16.52
C SER A 331 -15.26 50.48 15.14
N SER A 332 -14.29 49.57 15.12
CA SER A 332 -13.92 48.81 13.93
C SER A 332 -15.13 48.06 13.37
N THR A 333 -15.57 48.41 12.16
CA THR A 333 -16.39 47.52 11.36
C THR A 333 -15.52 46.36 10.91
N VAL A 334 -15.78 45.15 11.45
CA VAL A 334 -15.23 43.92 10.87
C VAL A 334 -15.91 43.75 9.51
N PHE A 335 -15.15 43.88 8.42
CA PHE A 335 -15.58 43.31 7.15
C PHE A 335 -15.36 41.80 7.24
N VAL A 336 -16.36 41.07 7.76
CA VAL A 336 -16.38 39.61 7.63
C VAL A 336 -16.63 39.31 6.16
N ALA A 337 -15.57 39.25 5.37
CA ALA A 337 -15.60 38.60 4.07
C ALA A 337 -15.49 37.10 4.32
N GLY A 338 -16.53 36.53 4.94
CA GLY A 338 -16.68 35.09 5.09
C GLY A 338 -16.67 34.45 3.71
N GLY A 339 -15.58 33.76 3.40
CA GLY A 339 -15.42 33.11 2.12
C GLY A 339 -14.14 32.30 2.12
N ALA A 340 -14.28 31.00 2.37
CA ALA A 340 -13.35 30.02 1.84
C ALA A 340 -13.21 30.27 0.33
N ILE A 341 -12.10 30.87 -0.11
CA ILE A 341 -11.84 31.08 -1.54
C ILE A 341 -10.94 29.96 -2.04
N VAL A 342 -11.63 29.02 -2.68
CA VAL A 342 -11.20 28.16 -3.78
C VAL A 342 -10.17 28.87 -4.69
N GLY A 343 -9.04 28.21 -4.92
CA GLY A 343 -7.97 28.73 -5.76
C GLY A 343 -8.36 28.97 -7.21
N LEU A 344 -7.94 30.11 -7.76
CA LEU A 344 -7.75 30.36 -9.19
C LEU A 344 -6.72 31.47 -9.42
N VAL A 345 -5.44 31.12 -9.56
CA VAL A 345 -4.46 31.97 -10.27
C VAL A 345 -4.30 31.43 -11.69
N ALA A 346 -5.20 31.85 -12.59
CA ALA A 346 -5.05 31.63 -14.02
C ALA A 346 -5.85 32.67 -14.83
N LEU A 347 -5.32 33.88 -15.02
CA LEU A 347 -5.44 34.61 -16.29
C LEU A 347 -4.58 35.88 -16.30
N GLY A 348 -3.73 36.02 -17.31
CA GLY A 348 -3.21 37.33 -17.66
C GLY A 348 -1.89 37.32 -18.43
N MET A 349 -1.90 36.92 -19.70
CA MET A 349 -1.30 37.72 -20.78
C MET A 349 -1.53 37.08 -22.14
N ALA A 350 -2.59 37.55 -22.80
CA ALA A 350 -2.73 37.46 -24.24
C ALA A 350 -2.66 38.89 -24.83
N LEU A 351 -1.90 39.00 -25.93
CA LEU A 351 -1.88 40.05 -26.95
C LEU A 351 -0.98 41.28 -26.73
N SER A 352 0.19 41.25 -27.37
CA SER A 352 0.39 42.08 -28.57
C SER A 352 1.58 41.64 -29.43
N ARG A 353 1.31 41.53 -30.74
CA ARG A 353 2.26 41.17 -31.80
C ARG A 353 2.91 42.43 -32.41
N ARG A 354 4.24 42.37 -32.54
CA ARG A 354 5.12 42.81 -33.66
C ARG A 354 5.05 44.27 -34.17
N LYS A 355 6.21 44.97 -34.11
CA LYS A 355 7.02 45.37 -35.30
C LYS A 355 8.43 45.93 -34.97
N LYS A 356 9.42 45.53 -35.79
CA LYS A 356 10.80 46.06 -36.07
C LYS A 356 10.83 47.60 -36.28
N SER A 357 11.92 48.38 -36.23
CA SER A 357 13.39 48.20 -36.04
C SER A 357 14.11 49.57 -36.00
N ILE A 358 15.21 49.66 -35.22
CA ILE A 358 16.48 50.44 -35.39
C ILE A 358 16.46 51.99 -35.33
N GLY A 359 17.29 52.54 -34.42
CA GLY A 359 17.84 53.90 -34.46
C GLY A 359 18.69 54.22 -33.21
N VAL A 360 19.98 54.49 -33.41
CA VAL A 360 21.08 54.61 -32.43
C VAL A 360 21.20 56.02 -31.82
N ASN A 361 21.41 56.15 -30.50
CA ASN A 361 22.51 56.91 -29.82
C ASN A 361 22.25 57.09 -28.30
N GLN A 362 23.31 56.82 -27.52
CA GLN A 362 23.55 56.94 -26.05
C GLN A 362 23.56 58.41 -25.53
N PRO A 363 23.77 58.75 -24.22
CA PRO A 363 24.19 57.92 -23.04
C PRO A 363 23.50 58.20 -21.67
N THR A 364 23.87 57.38 -20.66
CA THR A 364 23.87 57.59 -19.18
C THR A 364 22.48 57.68 -18.50
N GLU A 365 22.17 57.02 -17.38
CA GLU A 365 22.90 56.83 -16.12
C GLU A 365 22.13 55.81 -15.21
N VAL A 366 22.83 55.32 -14.17
CA VAL A 366 22.40 54.67 -12.90
C VAL A 366 21.86 53.24 -12.84
N GLU A 367 22.49 52.52 -11.90
CA GLU A 367 22.43 51.10 -11.54
C GLU A 367 21.12 50.71 -10.85
N ALA A 368 20.63 49.49 -11.12
CA ALA A 368 19.60 48.82 -10.35
C ALA A 368 20.20 47.57 -9.69
N VAL A 369 20.06 47.50 -8.36
CA VAL A 369 20.52 46.41 -7.50
C VAL A 369 19.57 45.21 -7.64
N GLU A 370 20.16 44.02 -7.72
CA GLU A 370 19.52 42.71 -7.85
C GLU A 370 18.48 42.41 -6.75
N GLN A 371 17.29 41.98 -7.16
CA GLN A 371 16.37 41.22 -6.31
C GLN A 371 16.88 39.78 -6.19
N LYS A 372 17.32 39.39 -5.00
CA LYS A 372 17.56 37.99 -4.64
C LYS A 372 16.22 37.28 -4.44
N THR A 373 15.90 36.36 -5.36
CA THR A 373 14.83 35.39 -5.20
C THR A 373 15.27 34.26 -4.26
N VAL A 374 14.37 33.90 -3.33
CA VAL A 374 14.48 32.72 -2.45
C VAL A 374 14.17 31.47 -3.29
N PRO A 375 14.89 30.34 -3.12
CA PRO A 375 14.73 29.17 -3.98
C PRO A 375 13.48 28.36 -3.62
N VAL A 376 12.72 27.97 -4.65
CA VAL A 376 11.70 26.92 -4.60
C VAL A 376 12.42 25.57 -4.60
N ILE A 377 12.09 24.72 -3.63
CA ILE A 377 12.57 23.33 -3.56
C ILE A 377 11.73 22.49 -4.52
N GLU A 378 12.33 22.05 -5.62
CA GLU A 378 11.75 21.08 -6.55
C GLU A 378 11.78 19.66 -5.95
N LYS A 379 10.63 18.98 -5.96
CA LYS A 379 10.53 17.54 -5.71
C LYS A 379 11.32 16.79 -6.79
N ARG A 380 12.28 15.99 -6.34
CA ARG A 380 13.13 15.14 -7.19
C ARG A 380 12.33 13.96 -7.74
N SER A 381 12.28 13.80 -9.06
CA SER A 381 12.02 12.51 -9.72
C SER A 381 13.30 12.04 -10.43
N GLY A 382 13.57 10.74 -10.34
CA GLY A 382 14.76 10.08 -10.90
C GLY A 382 14.73 9.95 -12.44
N PRO A 383 15.86 9.55 -13.05
CA PRO A 383 16.17 9.86 -14.44
C PRO A 383 15.62 8.85 -15.46
N SER A 384 15.12 9.36 -16.58
CA SER A 384 14.90 8.62 -17.82
C SER A 384 16.07 8.83 -18.78
N ASN A 385 16.89 7.79 -18.97
CA ASN A 385 17.81 7.67 -20.10
C ASN A 385 17.33 6.51 -20.95
N VAL A 386 17.00 6.75 -22.23
CA VAL A 386 17.67 6.12 -23.39
C VAL A 386 17.33 6.95 -24.64
N SER A 387 18.38 7.44 -25.27
CA SER A 387 18.47 8.08 -26.58
C SER A 387 18.71 7.08 -27.70
N THR A 388 18.14 7.31 -28.90
CA THR A 388 18.77 7.24 -30.26
C THR A 388 17.65 7.32 -31.31
N ALA A 389 17.55 8.30 -32.22
CA ALA A 389 18.42 8.83 -33.29
C ALA A 389 18.09 8.25 -34.69
N ASN A 390 17.80 9.19 -35.63
CA ASN A 390 18.06 9.15 -37.08
C ASN A 390 17.13 8.28 -37.97
N THR A 391 16.66 8.64 -39.17
CA THR A 391 16.99 9.60 -40.24
C THR A 391 15.73 9.78 -41.12
N GLY A 392 15.48 10.90 -41.80
CA GLY A 392 15.77 10.98 -43.24
C GLY A 392 14.52 11.25 -44.11
N SER A 393 14.48 12.42 -44.73
CA SER A 393 13.47 12.91 -45.69
C SER A 393 13.31 12.06 -46.96
N LYS A 394 12.09 12.00 -47.55
CA LYS A 394 11.83 12.29 -49.00
C LYS A 394 10.35 12.17 -49.43
N LYS A 395 9.95 13.22 -50.16
CA LYS A 395 9.13 13.30 -51.39
C LYS A 395 7.60 13.04 -51.38
N ARG A 396 6.87 14.10 -51.78
CA ARG A 396 5.48 14.14 -52.24
C ARG A 396 5.28 13.40 -53.56
N GLY A 397 4.20 12.64 -53.66
CA GLY A 397 3.55 12.16 -54.88
C GLY A 397 2.06 12.57 -54.91
N PRO A 398 1.37 12.49 -56.06
CA PRO A 398 0.14 13.23 -56.37
C PRO A 398 -1.16 12.54 -55.87
N PRO A 399 -2.29 13.27 -55.71
CA PRO A 399 -3.54 12.71 -55.20
C PRO A 399 -4.37 12.09 -56.35
N PRO A 400 -5.02 10.93 -56.13
CA PRO A 400 -6.49 10.87 -56.07
C PRO A 400 -6.99 9.70 -55.16
N ALA A 401 -8.25 9.49 -54.74
CA ALA A 401 -9.58 9.99 -55.09
C ALA A 401 -10.48 9.99 -53.82
N GLN A 402 -11.55 10.77 -53.80
CA GLN A 402 -12.55 10.78 -52.73
C GLN A 402 -13.39 9.49 -52.75
N GLN A 403 -13.46 8.79 -51.60
CA GLN A 403 -14.45 7.76 -51.31
C GLN A 403 -15.39 8.26 -50.21
N ASN A 404 -16.69 8.00 -50.38
CA ASN A 404 -17.77 8.31 -49.44
C ASN A 404 -17.55 7.61 -48.08
N PRO A 405 -18.02 8.19 -46.96
CA PRO A 405 -17.74 7.68 -45.63
C PRO A 405 -18.44 6.33 -45.38
N ASN A 406 -17.66 5.31 -45.02
CA ASN A 406 -18.19 4.14 -44.32
C ASN A 406 -18.59 4.53 -42.89
N PRO A 407 -19.65 3.93 -42.33
CA PRO A 407 -20.03 4.15 -40.94
C PRO A 407 -18.90 3.68 -40.02
N VAL A 408 -18.51 4.54 -39.09
CA VAL A 408 -17.51 4.25 -38.07
C VAL A 408 -18.00 3.04 -37.27
N ALA A 409 -17.22 1.97 -37.24
CA ALA A 409 -17.47 0.88 -36.30
C ALA A 409 -17.27 1.45 -34.88
N PRO A 410 -18.21 1.21 -33.95
CA PRO A 410 -18.11 1.75 -32.60
C PRO A 410 -16.82 1.25 -31.96
N THR A 411 -16.21 2.14 -31.16
CA THR A 411 -15.05 1.76 -30.36
C THR A 411 -15.41 0.61 -29.42
N PRO A 412 -14.45 -0.23 -28.98
CA PRO A 412 -14.72 -1.27 -27.98
C PRO A 412 -15.41 -0.71 -26.71
N ALA A 413 -15.12 0.55 -26.36
CA ALA A 413 -15.78 1.27 -25.28
C ALA A 413 -17.25 1.61 -25.57
N GLU A 414 -17.58 2.06 -26.79
CA GLU A 414 -18.98 2.31 -27.18
C GLU A 414 -19.78 1.01 -27.33
N ALA A 415 -19.15 -0.08 -27.78
CA ALA A 415 -19.77 -1.39 -27.84
C ALA A 415 -20.06 -1.95 -26.43
N ALA A 416 -19.15 -1.74 -25.47
CA ALA A 416 -19.35 -2.10 -24.07
C ALA A 416 -20.46 -1.25 -23.42
N ALA A 417 -20.45 0.07 -23.62
CA ALA A 417 -21.48 0.96 -23.08
C ALA A 417 -22.89 0.62 -23.60
N ALA A 418 -23.01 0.25 -24.88
CA ALA A 418 -24.28 -0.21 -25.45
C ALA A 418 -24.75 -1.56 -24.89
N GLN A 419 -23.82 -2.45 -24.51
CA GLN A 419 -24.16 -3.72 -23.85
C GLN A 419 -24.60 -3.53 -22.40
N PHE A 420 -23.97 -2.61 -21.66
CA PHE A 420 -24.40 -2.24 -20.31
C PHE A 420 -25.77 -1.56 -20.29
N ALA A 421 -26.01 -0.61 -21.19
CA ALA A 421 -27.31 0.05 -21.32
C ALA A 421 -28.44 -0.91 -21.72
N ALA A 422 -28.14 -1.97 -22.49
CA ALA A 422 -29.10 -3.02 -22.83
C ALA A 422 -29.37 -4.01 -21.69
N LEU A 423 -28.41 -4.22 -20.78
CA LEU A 423 -28.61 -5.01 -19.56
C LEU A 423 -29.45 -4.25 -18.53
N GLU A 424 -29.24 -2.95 -18.40
CA GLU A 424 -29.96 -2.09 -17.44
C GLU A 424 -31.45 -1.92 -17.81
N ALA A 425 -31.79 -2.05 -19.11
CA ALA A 425 -33.17 -2.06 -19.59
C ALA A 425 -33.93 -3.38 -19.33
N LEU A 426 -33.27 -4.42 -18.80
CA LEU A 426 -33.85 -5.75 -18.57
C LEU A 426 -34.11 -6.08 -17.10
N THR A 427 -33.75 -5.20 -16.16
CA THR A 427 -34.02 -5.40 -14.73
C THR A 427 -35.25 -4.62 -14.28
N PRO A 428 -36.37 -5.27 -13.94
CA PRO A 428 -37.50 -4.59 -13.32
C PRO A 428 -37.15 -4.28 -11.87
N THR A 429 -37.01 -3.00 -11.53
CA THR A 429 -36.92 -2.52 -10.15
C THR A 429 -38.27 -2.72 -9.47
N LYS A 430 -38.37 -3.73 -8.59
CA LYS A 430 -39.46 -3.84 -7.62
C LYS A 430 -39.12 -2.87 -6.48
N GLU A 431 -39.84 -1.76 -6.37
CA GLU A 431 -39.74 -0.88 -5.19
C GLU A 431 -40.13 -1.70 -3.96
N THR A 432 -39.16 -1.97 -3.07
CA THR A 432 -39.40 -2.64 -1.79
C THR A 432 -39.84 -1.61 -0.75
N GLU A 433 -40.94 -1.90 -0.06
CA GLU A 433 -41.52 -1.04 0.97
C GLU A 433 -40.70 -1.18 2.26
N ARG A 434 -40.15 -0.06 2.78
CA ARG A 434 -39.29 -0.04 3.98
C ARG A 434 -39.77 0.96 5.01
N VAL A 435 -39.68 0.61 6.30
CA VAL A 435 -39.99 1.49 7.43
C VAL A 435 -38.81 1.61 8.38
N GLU A 436 -38.60 2.82 8.91
CA GLU A 436 -37.39 3.17 9.68
C GLU A 436 -37.33 2.55 11.09
N SER A 437 -38.46 2.13 11.64
CA SER A 437 -38.53 1.58 13.00
C SER A 437 -39.79 0.75 13.23
N TRP A 438 -39.78 -0.02 14.33
CA TRP A 438 -40.90 -0.88 14.73
C TRP A 438 -42.20 -0.10 15.00
N GLU A 439 -42.12 1.19 15.37
CA GLU A 439 -43.28 2.03 15.64
C GLU A 439 -44.11 2.33 14.38
N LYS A 440 -43.50 2.19 13.20
CA LYS A 440 -44.13 2.41 11.91
C LYS A 440 -44.63 1.10 11.26
N LEU A 441 -44.50 -0.04 11.94
CA LEU A 441 -45.05 -1.30 11.44
C LEU A 441 -46.58 -1.34 11.58
N PRO A 442 -47.30 -1.95 10.62
CA PRO A 442 -48.73 -2.14 10.78
C PRO A 442 -49.05 -3.02 11.99
N ALA A 443 -50.11 -2.67 12.72
CA ALA A 443 -50.53 -3.42 13.91
C ALA A 443 -51.03 -4.83 13.55
N GLY A 444 -50.89 -5.78 14.49
CA GLY A 444 -51.45 -7.13 14.36
C GLY A 444 -50.49 -8.20 13.82
N GLY A 445 -49.18 -7.98 13.94
CA GLY A 445 -48.15 -9.00 13.72
C GLY A 445 -47.42 -9.39 15.01
N ASP A 446 -46.72 -10.52 14.96
CA ASP A 446 -45.87 -11.06 16.01
C ASP A 446 -44.42 -11.22 15.51
N TYR A 447 -43.46 -11.20 16.43
CA TYR A 447 -42.06 -11.43 16.09
C TYR A 447 -41.74 -12.92 16.01
N ASP A 448 -41.16 -13.33 14.88
CA ASP A 448 -40.63 -14.65 14.61
C ASP A 448 -39.10 -14.59 14.49
N TYR A 449 -38.41 -15.34 15.34
CA TYR A 449 -36.95 -15.37 15.42
C TYR A 449 -36.45 -16.67 14.80
N THR A 450 -35.82 -16.57 13.62
CA THR A 450 -35.25 -17.73 12.93
C THR A 450 -33.73 -17.58 12.83
N THR A 451 -33.06 -18.62 12.36
CA THR A 451 -31.61 -18.58 12.06
C THR A 451 -31.25 -17.60 10.94
N GLU A 452 -32.24 -17.14 10.17
CA GLU A 452 -32.06 -16.21 9.03
C GLU A 452 -32.32 -14.74 9.41
N GLY A 453 -32.74 -14.48 10.65
CA GLY A 453 -32.96 -13.14 11.19
C GLY A 453 -34.24 -13.01 12.01
N THR A 454 -34.56 -11.78 12.38
CA THR A 454 -35.80 -11.44 13.08
C THR A 454 -36.83 -10.95 12.08
N PHE A 455 -38.03 -11.53 12.12
CA PHE A 455 -39.14 -11.19 11.25
C PHE A 455 -40.33 -10.71 12.06
N TYR A 456 -41.10 -9.76 11.51
CA TYR A 456 -42.40 -9.37 12.03
C TYR A 456 -43.47 -9.85 11.05
N VAL A 457 -44.36 -10.73 11.51
CA VAL A 457 -45.29 -11.48 10.66
C VAL A 457 -46.71 -11.35 11.19
N GLY A 458 -47.64 -10.99 10.32
CA GLY A 458 -49.06 -10.95 10.67
C GLY A 458 -49.93 -11.15 9.45
N GLN A 459 -51.13 -11.69 9.67
CA GLN A 459 -52.05 -12.08 8.61
C GLN A 459 -52.55 -10.89 7.77
N GLU A 460 -52.60 -9.70 8.36
CA GLU A 460 -53.00 -8.45 7.68
C GLU A 460 -51.80 -7.55 7.31
N CYS A 461 -50.67 -7.65 8.04
CA CYS A 461 -49.53 -6.77 7.84
C CYS A 461 -48.44 -7.33 6.89
N GLY A 462 -48.49 -8.62 6.55
CA GLY A 462 -47.47 -9.28 5.74
C GLY A 462 -46.21 -9.64 6.53
N ARG A 463 -45.12 -9.97 5.83
CA ARG A 463 -43.85 -10.39 6.43
C ARG A 463 -42.78 -9.33 6.24
N TRP A 464 -42.23 -8.85 7.35
CA TRP A 464 -41.19 -7.83 7.40
C TRP A 464 -39.92 -8.42 8.02
N LYS A 465 -38.75 -8.09 7.49
CA LYS A 465 -37.46 -8.48 8.06
C LYS A 465 -36.78 -7.28 8.70
N LEU A 466 -36.30 -7.47 9.93
CA LEU A 466 -35.41 -6.53 10.58
C LEU A 466 -34.03 -6.60 9.91
N LEU A 467 -33.56 -5.46 9.45
CA LEU A 467 -32.23 -5.27 8.88
C LEU A 467 -31.25 -4.85 9.98
N ASP A 468 -29.95 -4.96 9.69
CA ASP A 468 -28.88 -4.67 10.66
C ASP A 468 -28.81 -3.19 11.04
N ASP A 469 -29.39 -2.30 10.22
CA ASP A 469 -29.54 -0.86 10.47
C ASP A 469 -30.76 -0.52 11.37
N GLY A 470 -31.51 -1.53 11.81
CA GLY A 470 -32.71 -1.38 12.65
C GLY A 470 -34.00 -1.08 11.88
N GLN A 471 -33.94 -0.98 10.55
CA GLN A 471 -35.11 -0.78 9.69
C GLN A 471 -35.81 -2.10 9.36
N PHE A 472 -37.06 -2.00 8.90
CA PHE A 472 -37.84 -3.16 8.47
C PHE A 472 -38.16 -3.08 6.97
N GLU A 473 -37.86 -4.15 6.24
CA GLU A 473 -38.19 -4.27 4.82
C GLU A 473 -39.27 -5.34 4.60
N LYS A 474 -40.28 -5.01 3.80
CA LYS A 474 -41.37 -5.94 3.47
C LYS A 474 -40.94 -6.95 2.43
N ILE A 475 -41.00 -8.22 2.78
CA ILE A 475 -40.59 -9.33 1.91
C ILE A 475 -41.79 -9.95 1.19
N GLU A 476 -42.96 -10.00 1.85
CA GLU A 476 -44.21 -10.56 1.30
C GLU A 476 -45.46 -9.76 1.71
#